data_AF-A0A929BXU7-F1
#
_entry.id   AF-A0A929BXU7-F1
#
_cell.length_a   1.000
_cell.length_b   1.000
_cell.length_c   1.000
_cell.angle_alpha   90.00
_cell.angle_beta   90.00
_cell.angle_gamma   90.00
#
_symmetry.space_group_name_H-M   'P 1'
#
loop_
_entity.id
_entity.type
_entity.pdbx_description
1 polymer ?
#
loop_
_entity_poly.entity_id
_entity_poly.type
_entity_poly.pdbx_seq_one_letter_code
_entity_poly.pdbx_strand_id
1 'polypeptide(L)'
;MAKKRYSPRFKFQVVLEALSGEKTPGQIAKEYGIHPNSVVLWKKQFLEKGPELFSQDSTVKEYEHHIRDLEQLLGKKEVEIALLKNFLGQNG
;
A
#
# COMPACT_ATOMS: atom_id res chain seq x y z
N MET A 1 -10.01 25.09 2.54
CA MET A 1 -11.08 24.10 2.76
C MET A 1 -10.45 22.72 2.95
N ALA A 2 -10.80 22.00 4.01
CA ALA A 2 -10.26 20.67 4.27
C ALA A 2 -10.66 19.69 3.15
N LYS A 3 -9.70 18.90 2.64
CA LYS A 3 -9.96 17.89 1.62
C LYS A 3 -10.81 16.77 2.24
N LYS A 4 -12.08 16.65 1.80
CA LYS A 4 -12.97 15.57 2.23
C LYS A 4 -12.32 14.23 1.90
N ARG A 5 -12.15 13.35 2.90
CA ARG A 5 -11.53 12.03 2.73
C ARG A 5 -12.63 11.02 2.40
N TYR A 6 -12.43 10.27 1.32
CA TYR A 6 -13.33 9.20 0.89
C TYR A 6 -12.66 7.85 1.09
N SER A 7 -13.43 6.83 1.51
CA SER A 7 -12.91 5.48 1.72
C SER A 7 -12.51 4.83 0.40
N PRO A 8 -11.55 3.88 0.39
CA PRO A 8 -11.18 3.13 -0.81
C PRO A 8 -12.38 2.44 -1.47
N ARG A 9 -13.24 1.81 -0.67
CA ARG A 9 -14.46 1.14 -1.14
C ARG A 9 -15.40 2.09 -1.87
N PHE A 10 -15.61 3.29 -1.33
CA PHE A 10 -16.46 4.29 -1.97
C PHE A 10 -15.88 4.76 -3.30
N LYS A 11 -14.57 5.07 -3.35
CA LYS A 11 -13.91 5.44 -4.60
C LYS A 11 -14.03 4.35 -5.65
N PHE A 12 -13.86 3.09 -5.25
CA PHE A 12 -13.98 1.94 -6.14
C PHE A 12 -15.40 1.82 -6.71
N GLN A 13 -16.45 1.95 -5.89
CA GLN A 13 -17.84 1.97 -6.36
C GLN A 13 -18.09 3.07 -7.40
N VAL A 14 -17.63 4.29 -7.12
CA VAL A 14 -17.76 5.43 -8.06
C VAL A 14 -17.03 5.16 -9.37
N VAL A 15 -15.87 4.50 -9.32
CA VAL A 15 -15.11 4.11 -10.51
C VAL A 15 -15.85 3.05 -11.32
N LEU A 16 -16.43 2.01 -10.69
CA LEU A 16 -17.19 0.99 -11.39
C LEU A 16 -18.36 1.59 -12.19
N GLU A 17 -19.06 2.54 -11.59
CA GLU A 17 -20.16 3.24 -12.25
C GLU A 17 -19.66 4.18 -13.37
N ALA A 18 -18.50 4.81 -13.19
CA ALA A 18 -17.87 5.59 -14.26
C ALA A 18 -17.31 4.71 -15.40
N LEU A 19 -17.08 3.43 -15.15
CA LEU A 19 -16.65 2.43 -16.15
C LEU A 19 -17.83 1.79 -16.87
N SER A 20 -19.01 1.67 -16.25
CA SER A 20 -20.22 1.17 -16.93
C SER A 20 -20.63 2.04 -18.12
N GLY A 21 -20.32 3.33 -18.05
CA GLY A 21 -20.60 4.30 -19.13
C GLY A 21 -22.06 4.74 -19.20
N GLU A 22 -22.93 4.22 -18.33
CA GLU A 22 -24.36 4.53 -18.27
C GLU A 22 -24.62 5.97 -17.81
N LYS A 23 -23.71 6.52 -17.00
CA LYS A 23 -23.80 7.88 -16.45
C LYS A 23 -22.53 8.66 -16.76
N THR A 24 -22.71 9.95 -17.06
CA THR A 24 -21.60 10.89 -17.20
C THR A 24 -20.95 11.16 -15.84
N PRO A 25 -19.67 11.61 -15.79
CA PRO A 25 -19.02 11.99 -14.54
C PRO A 25 -19.78 13.05 -13.75
N GLY A 26 -20.51 13.95 -14.42
CA GLY A 26 -21.35 14.96 -13.78
C GLY A 26 -22.58 14.37 -13.09
N GLN A 27 -23.25 13.40 -13.72
CA GLN A 27 -24.40 12.70 -13.12
C GLN A 27 -23.99 11.89 -11.89
N ILE A 28 -22.90 11.12 -12.00
CA ILE A 28 -22.31 10.35 -10.89
C ILE A 28 -21.93 11.31 -9.75
N ALA A 29 -21.27 12.41 -10.07
CA ALA A 29 -20.87 13.41 -9.08
C ALA A 29 -22.06 14.02 -8.33
N LYS A 30 -23.15 14.31 -9.05
CA LYS A 30 -24.40 14.82 -8.45
C LYS A 30 -25.04 13.79 -7.52
N GLU A 31 -25.13 12.53 -7.95
CA GLU A 31 -25.73 11.44 -7.18
C GLU A 31 -24.99 11.15 -5.88
N TYR A 32 -23.66 11.13 -5.94
CA TYR A 32 -22.82 10.86 -4.77
C TYR A 32 -22.42 12.11 -3.97
N GLY A 33 -22.85 13.31 -4.38
CA GLY A 33 -22.52 14.57 -3.71
C GLY A 33 -21.02 14.88 -3.70
N ILE A 34 -20.31 14.57 -4.79
CA ILE A 34 -18.87 14.78 -4.97
C ILE A 34 -18.59 15.74 -6.14
N HIS A 35 -17.34 16.17 -6.29
CA HIS A 35 -16.94 17.02 -7.42
C HIS A 35 -16.72 16.17 -8.69
N PRO A 36 -17.17 16.56 -9.89
CA PRO A 36 -16.97 15.81 -11.15
C PRO A 36 -15.52 15.43 -11.42
N ASN A 37 -14.57 16.34 -11.17
CA ASN A 37 -13.13 16.06 -11.29
C ASN A 37 -12.67 14.88 -10.39
N SER A 38 -13.35 14.60 -9.27
CA SER A 38 -13.02 13.45 -8.42
C SER A 38 -13.34 12.13 -9.13
N VAL A 39 -14.48 12.07 -9.85
CA VAL A 39 -14.87 10.88 -10.64
C VAL A 39 -13.84 10.61 -11.73
N VAL A 40 -13.48 11.64 -12.49
CA VAL A 40 -12.49 11.54 -13.58
C VAL A 40 -11.11 11.13 -13.03
N LEU A 41 -10.68 11.76 -11.94
CA LEU A 41 -9.41 11.46 -11.30
C LEU A 41 -9.34 10.01 -10.81
N TRP A 42 -10.37 9.53 -10.12
CA TRP A 42 -10.36 8.17 -9.58
C TRP A 42 -10.44 7.12 -10.69
N LYS A 43 -11.22 7.38 -11.76
CA LYS A 43 -11.25 6.50 -12.94
C LYS A 43 -9.86 6.39 -13.56
N LYS A 44 -9.17 7.52 -13.75
CA LYS A 44 -7.79 7.52 -14.26
C LYS A 44 -6.84 6.74 -13.34
N GLN A 45 -6.85 7.02 -12.04
CA GLN A 45 -6.00 6.33 -11.07
C GLN A 45 -6.23 4.82 -11.06
N PHE A 46 -7.49 4.39 -11.18
CA PHE A 46 -7.82 2.97 -11.23
C PHE A 46 -7.34 2.32 -12.52
N LEU A 47 -7.45 2.98 -13.67
CA LEU A 47 -6.96 2.42 -14.93
C LEU A 47 -5.42 2.34 -14.97
N GLU A 48 -4.72 3.29 -14.35
CA GLU A 48 -3.25 3.29 -14.25
C GLU A 48 -2.73 2.21 -13.31
N LYS A 49 -3.35 2.07 -12.12
CA LYS A 49 -2.88 1.13 -11.07
C LYS A 49 -3.57 -0.23 -11.10
N GLY A 50 -4.70 -0.34 -11.80
CA GLY A 50 -5.47 -1.57 -11.92
C GLY A 50 -4.65 -2.76 -12.42
N PRO A 51 -3.75 -2.61 -13.42
CA PRO A 51 -2.87 -3.69 -13.85
C PRO A 51 -1.98 -4.25 -12.74
N GLU A 52 -1.55 -3.42 -11.79
CA GLU A 52 -0.70 -3.83 -10.66
C GLU A 52 -1.44 -4.82 -9.74
N LEU A 53 -2.77 -4.75 -9.66
CA LEU A 53 -3.58 -5.71 -8.88
C LEU A 53 -3.50 -7.14 -9.41
N PHE A 54 -3.17 -7.30 -10.70
CA PHE A 54 -2.99 -8.61 -11.35
C PHE A 54 -1.52 -9.01 -11.44
N SER A 55 -0.60 -8.11 -11.06
CA SER A 55 0.81 -8.48 -10.92
C SER A 55 0.95 -9.36 -9.68
N GLN A 56 1.61 -10.51 -9.84
CA GLN A 56 1.87 -11.42 -8.73
C GLN A 56 2.69 -10.66 -7.69
N ASP A 57 2.23 -10.65 -6.43
CA ASP A 57 2.68 -9.79 -5.34
C ASP A 57 4.20 -9.94 -5.05
N SER A 58 5.03 -9.32 -5.90
CA SER A 58 6.48 -9.34 -5.79
C SER A 58 6.92 -8.56 -4.56
N THR A 59 6.12 -7.56 -4.17
CA THR A 59 6.31 -6.73 -2.99
C THR A 59 6.25 -7.54 -1.69
N VAL A 60 5.28 -8.45 -1.54
CA VAL A 60 5.22 -9.31 -0.35
C VAL A 60 6.43 -10.24 -0.30
N LYS A 61 6.81 -10.87 -1.41
CA LYS A 61 7.99 -11.72 -1.50
C LYS A 61 9.29 -10.97 -1.22
N GLU A 62 9.40 -9.74 -1.70
CA GLU A 62 10.54 -8.85 -1.46
C GLU A 62 10.63 -8.46 0.01
N TYR A 63 9.51 -8.10 0.64
CA TYR A 63 9.48 -7.83 2.08
C TYR A 63 9.81 -9.07 2.91
N GLU A 64 9.26 -10.24 2.57
CA GLU A 64 9.61 -11.50 3.22
C GLU A 64 11.10 -11.82 3.09
N HIS A 65 11.71 -11.55 1.93
CA HIS A 65 13.15 -11.70 1.75
C HIS A 65 13.94 -10.75 2.63
N HIS A 66 13.56 -9.48 2.66
CA HIS A 66 14.23 -8.47 3.47
C HIS A 66 14.12 -8.76 4.97
N ILE A 67 12.97 -9.25 5.43
CA ILE A 67 12.76 -9.68 6.82
C ILE A 67 13.72 -10.82 7.17
N ARG A 68 13.83 -11.86 6.32
CA ARG A 68 14.76 -12.97 6.56
C ARG A 68 16.21 -12.50 6.69
N ASP A 69 16.64 -11.58 5.83
CA ASP A 69 18.01 -11.05 5.85
C ASP A 69 18.28 -10.27 7.15
N LEU A 70 17.30 -9.48 7.61
CA LEU A 70 17.37 -8.74 8.86
C LEU A 70 17.39 -9.67 10.08
N GLU A 71 16.58 -10.72 10.09
CA GLU A 71 16.56 -11.75 11.15
C GLU A 71 17.92 -12.47 11.24
N GLN A 72 18.51 -12.83 10.09
CA GLN A 72 19.83 -13.46 10.06
C GLN A 72 20.93 -12.53 10.58
N LEU A 73 20.87 -11.24 10.23
CA LEU A 73 21.83 -10.25 10.72
C LEU A 73 21.70 -10.05 12.23
N LEU A 74 20.47 -9.97 12.74
CA LEU A 74 20.20 -9.84 14.17
C LEU A 74 20.80 -11.02 14.95
N GLY A 75 20.56 -12.25 14.50
CA GLY A 75 21.13 -13.45 15.14
C GLY A 75 22.67 -13.46 15.15
N LYS A 76 23.31 -13.03 14.06
CA LYS A 76 24.79 -12.87 14.02
C LYS A 76 25.26 -11.87 15.08
N LYS A 77 24.56 -10.73 15.22
CA LYS A 77 24.91 -9.70 16.20
C LYS A 77 24.67 -10.14 17.64
N GLU A 78 23.61 -10.91 17.91
CA GLU A 78 23.39 -11.49 19.24
C GLU A 78 24.53 -12.43 19.65
N VAL A 79 25.01 -13.28 18.73
CA VAL A 79 26.16 -14.15 18.97
C VAL A 79 27.43 -13.34 19.21
N GLU A 80 27.74 -12.34 18.37
CA GLU A 80 28.89 -11.44 18.58
C GLU A 80 28.84 -10.79 19.98
N ILE A 81 27.68 -10.26 20.38
CA ILE A 81 27.48 -9.64 21.70
C ILE A 81 27.69 -10.66 22.83
N ALA A 82 27.14 -11.87 22.70
CA ALA A 82 27.31 -12.91 23.72
C ALA A 82 28.79 -13.30 23.90
N LEU A 83 29.54 -13.43 22.81
CA LEU A 83 30.97 -13.72 22.83
C LEU A 83 31.77 -12.58 23.50
N LEU A 84 31.49 -11.33 23.13
CA LEU A 84 32.13 -10.15 23.73
C LEU A 84 31.85 -10.07 25.24
N LYS A 85 30.61 -10.32 25.66
CA LYS A 85 30.24 -10.35 27.08
C LYS A 85 30.99 -11.45 27.84
N ASN A 86 31.09 -12.65 27.28
CA ASN A 86 31.83 -13.74 27.91
C ASN A 86 33.32 -13.40 28.01
N PHE A 87 33.94 -12.89 26.95
CA PHE A 87 35.35 -12.50 26.97
C PHE A 87 35.65 -11.41 28.00
N LEU A 88 34.81 -10.37 28.09
CA LEU A 88 34.98 -9.29 29.06
C LEU A 88 34.70 -9.74 30.51
N GLY A 89 33.77 -10.67 30.72
CA GLY A 89 33.45 -11.23 32.04
C GLY A 89 34.46 -12.25 32.56
N GLN A 90 35.32 -12.81 31.71
CA GLN A 90 36.37 -13.78 32.08
C GLN A 90 37.71 -13.13 32.47
N ASN A 91 37.87 -11.81 32.28
CA ASN A 91 39.10 -11.05 32.57
C ASN A 91 39.04 -10.27 33.90
N GLY A 92 38.17 -10.68 34.83
CA GLY A 92 38.03 -10.10 36.17
C GLY A 92 38.34 -11.11 37.27
#